data_AF-A0A7X3Y4W8-F1
#
_entry.id   AF-A0A7X3Y4W8-F1
#
_cell.length_a   1.000
_cell.length_b   1.000
_cell.length_c   1.000
_cell.angle_alpha   90.00
_cell.angle_beta   90.00
_cell.angle_gamma   90.00
#
_symmetry.space_group_name_H-M   'P 1'
#
loop_
_entity.id
_entity.type
_entity.pdbx_description
1 polymer ?
#
loop_
_entity_poly.entity_id
_entity_poly.type
_entity_poly.pdbx_seq_one_letter_code
_entity_poly.pdbx_strand_id
1 'polypeptide(L)'
;MTAQGTVELDPEFAAVLNQAASTATFHLYPDLSFSAHEFEAVYKVGSNADYPYGVTAIPEIHRDEGSRLTQYVRSTFASYIENDHIGVAATLDVSDTPVISVEDFSRILVRSTVALGIERLTNLIADWLKGESPSYETHTIFAGISPRGPVNMGNKVRLRPIPTESSGIDPDLPSRVKRLFGATELSSLVHMTVVSVDRALDQVRPLYRPSDAEGQNSELLRASRDEFLHIIALEQALSLAFDAPIVPIGNWRDYGNLLPFNSGELGVTLFPSRQNYEVFSAFTLLYSHVDVSADQLALAERLIEKLSAENTSRLGLYLPITKWLGSKLRRQRFEDRLVDLRTALESLFLSDGEDGEITYRLSVRVALRLAEDVQTRRQYLREMKSFYGLASKAVHGRSVKIDDKFGRLLAFAQDVCRKEIFRRLEDGKRPNWDDITLGINT
;
A
#
# COMPACT_ATOMS: atom_id res chain seq x y z
N MET A 1 9.79 -2.65 42.06
CA MET A 1 11.05 -3.41 42.11
C MET A 1 11.52 -3.61 40.69
N THR A 2 12.64 -3.00 40.30
CA THR A 2 13.29 -3.18 39.00
C THR A 2 14.44 -4.17 39.17
N ALA A 3 14.33 -5.35 38.58
CA ALA A 3 15.43 -6.30 38.54
C ALA A 3 16.35 -5.96 37.35
N GLN A 4 17.54 -5.42 37.63
CA GLN A 4 18.63 -5.39 36.66
C GLN A 4 19.33 -6.76 36.71
N GLY A 5 19.02 -7.63 35.75
CA GLY A 5 19.80 -8.84 35.50
C GLY A 5 20.87 -8.54 34.46
N THR A 6 22.14 -8.60 34.86
CA THR A 6 23.25 -8.73 33.90
C THR A 6 23.33 -10.18 33.46
N VAL A 7 23.13 -10.44 32.17
CA VAL A 7 23.40 -11.74 31.57
C VAL A 7 24.91 -11.82 31.32
N GLU A 8 25.59 -12.72 32.02
CA GLU A 8 26.97 -13.09 31.66
C GLU A 8 26.91 -13.93 30.38
N LEU A 9 27.59 -13.48 29.33
CA LEU A 9 27.76 -14.27 28.12
C LEU A 9 28.70 -15.44 28.40
N ASP A 10 28.43 -16.57 27.76
CA ASP A 10 29.33 -17.71 27.78
C ASP A 10 30.78 -17.30 27.38
N PRO A 11 31.82 -17.74 28.11
CA PRO A 11 33.20 -17.33 27.83
C PRO A 11 33.73 -17.73 26.45
N GLU A 12 33.29 -18.86 25.87
CA GLU A 12 33.68 -19.24 24.52
C GLU A 12 32.97 -18.35 23.48
N PHE A 13 31.68 -18.04 23.70
CA PHE A 13 30.94 -17.10 22.84
C PHE A 13 31.53 -15.68 22.89
N ALA A 14 31.90 -15.19 24.07
CA ALA A 14 32.60 -13.92 24.25
C ALA A 14 34.00 -13.93 23.62
N ALA A 15 34.72 -15.06 23.66
CA ALA A 15 36.00 -15.21 22.98
C ALA A 15 35.84 -15.19 21.46
N VAL A 16 34.87 -15.92 20.89
CA VAL A 16 34.60 -15.95 19.44
C VAL A 16 34.22 -14.57 18.90
N LEU A 17 33.36 -13.82 19.60
CA LEU A 17 32.99 -12.45 19.20
C LEU A 17 34.18 -11.47 19.26
N ASN A 18 35.01 -11.54 20.30
CA ASN A 18 36.20 -10.69 20.39
C ASN A 18 37.27 -11.09 19.35
N GLN A 19 37.44 -12.39 19.07
CA GLN A 19 38.38 -12.92 18.08
C GLN A 19 37.98 -12.55 16.64
N ALA A 20 36.68 -12.56 16.33
CA ALA A 20 36.14 -12.06 15.06
C ALA A 20 36.30 -10.53 14.91
N ALA A 21 36.24 -9.78 16.03
CA ALA A 21 36.45 -8.33 16.03
C ALA A 21 37.93 -7.90 15.95
N SER A 22 38.88 -8.74 16.36
CA SER A 22 40.29 -8.35 16.53
C SER A 22 41.26 -8.72 15.40
N THR A 23 40.86 -9.58 14.45
CA THR A 23 41.86 -10.35 13.67
C THR A 23 41.57 -10.43 12.17
N ALA A 24 42.07 -9.43 11.43
CA ALA A 24 42.10 -9.43 9.96
C ALA A 24 43.55 -9.47 9.43
N THR A 25 44.18 -10.65 9.35
CA THR A 25 45.37 -10.89 8.50
C THR A 25 45.63 -12.40 8.27
N PHE A 26 46.11 -12.77 7.08
CA PHE A 26 46.26 -14.14 6.57
C PHE A 26 47.55 -14.87 7.03
N HIS A 27 47.57 -16.22 6.96
CA HIS A 27 48.65 -17.06 6.39
C HIS A 27 48.20 -18.53 6.16
N LEU A 28 48.89 -19.31 5.30
CA LEU A 28 48.57 -20.70 4.88
C LEU A 28 49.62 -21.71 5.43
N TYR A 29 49.63 -23.05 5.28
CA TYR A 29 49.11 -24.11 4.37
C TYR A 29 49.28 -25.50 5.10
N PRO A 30 48.99 -26.71 4.54
CA PRO A 30 47.94 -27.24 3.65
C PRO A 30 47.32 -28.60 4.15
N ASP A 31 46.56 -29.28 3.26
CA ASP A 31 46.24 -30.72 3.20
C ASP A 31 45.24 -31.38 4.20
N LEU A 32 44.03 -31.69 3.69
CA LEU A 32 43.52 -33.06 3.54
C LEU A 32 42.24 -33.08 2.67
N SER A 33 42.00 -34.17 1.93
CA SER A 33 40.98 -34.27 0.88
C SER A 33 39.69 -35.00 1.30
N PHE A 34 38.60 -34.66 0.59
CA PHE A 34 37.22 -35.10 0.84
C PHE A 34 36.88 -36.50 0.31
N SER A 35 35.80 -37.09 0.83
CA SER A 35 34.70 -37.48 -0.07
C SER A 35 33.33 -37.28 0.58
N ALA A 36 32.52 -36.45 -0.08
CA ALA A 36 31.07 -36.36 0.07
C ALA A 36 30.50 -36.16 -1.33
N HIS A 37 29.22 -36.46 -1.56
CA HIS A 37 28.55 -35.99 -2.78
C HIS A 37 28.26 -34.50 -2.64
N GLU A 38 29.26 -33.68 -2.94
CA GLU A 38 29.14 -32.22 -3.01
C GLU A 38 28.29 -31.82 -4.22
N PHE A 39 27.30 -30.95 -3.99
CA PHE A 39 26.84 -30.04 -5.03
C PHE A 39 27.74 -28.81 -5.01
N GLU A 40 28.29 -28.47 -6.17
CA GLU A 40 29.27 -27.40 -6.34
C GLU A 40 28.59 -26.17 -6.95
N ALA A 41 28.68 -25.03 -6.27
CA ALA A 41 28.24 -23.73 -6.80
C ALA A 41 29.30 -22.67 -6.51
N VAL A 42 29.83 -22.05 -7.56
CA VAL A 42 30.89 -21.04 -7.50
C VAL A 42 30.32 -19.70 -7.93
N TYR A 43 30.48 -18.67 -7.09
CA TYR A 43 30.09 -17.30 -7.43
C TYR A 43 31.28 -16.35 -7.32
N LYS A 44 31.45 -15.52 -8.36
CA LYS A 44 32.17 -14.25 -8.29
C LYS A 44 31.18 -13.15 -7.96
N VAL A 45 31.46 -12.36 -6.93
CA VAL A 45 30.77 -11.08 -6.73
C VAL A 45 31.27 -10.10 -7.79
N GLY A 46 30.35 -9.54 -8.57
CA GLY A 46 30.65 -8.47 -9.53
C GLY A 46 31.18 -7.22 -8.83
N SER A 47 31.89 -6.34 -9.55
CA SER A 47 32.42 -5.13 -8.93
C SER A 47 31.29 -4.16 -8.52
N ASN A 48 31.63 -3.20 -7.66
CA ASN A 48 30.74 -2.26 -6.97
C ASN A 48 29.78 -1.40 -7.84
N ALA A 49 29.78 -1.59 -9.17
CA ALA A 49 28.89 -0.92 -10.10
C ALA A 49 27.47 -1.54 -10.15
N ASP A 50 27.33 -2.83 -9.87
CA ASP A 50 26.08 -3.56 -10.10
C ASP A 50 25.07 -3.48 -8.93
N TYR A 51 25.52 -3.16 -7.71
CA TYR A 51 24.67 -3.10 -6.49
C TYR A 51 24.99 -1.88 -5.61
N PRO A 52 24.48 -0.68 -5.95
CA PRO A 52 24.97 0.58 -5.36
C PRO A 52 24.48 0.91 -3.94
N TYR A 53 23.70 0.06 -3.26
CA TYR A 53 23.13 0.39 -1.94
C TYR A 53 23.04 -0.78 -0.94
N GLY A 54 23.71 -0.61 0.21
CA GLY A 54 23.03 -0.89 1.48
C GLY A 54 23.32 -2.21 2.19
N VAL A 55 24.47 -2.84 1.98
CA VAL A 55 25.07 -3.74 2.98
C VAL A 55 26.44 -3.20 3.37
N THR A 56 26.50 -2.29 4.33
CA THR A 56 27.75 -1.97 5.02
C THR A 56 28.14 -3.14 5.91
N ALA A 57 29.02 -3.99 5.38
CA ALA A 57 29.70 -5.09 6.07
C ALA A 57 28.78 -6.09 6.80
N ILE A 58 28.15 -6.99 6.04
CA ILE A 58 28.14 -8.39 6.46
C ILE A 58 29.53 -8.92 6.06
N PRO A 59 30.35 -9.48 6.98
CA PRO A 59 31.62 -10.09 6.62
C PRO A 59 31.41 -11.20 5.58
N GLU A 60 32.39 -11.43 4.71
CA GLU A 60 32.42 -12.65 3.90
C GLU A 60 32.55 -13.85 4.84
N ILE A 61 31.43 -14.49 5.18
CA ILE A 61 31.42 -15.72 5.98
C ILE A 61 32.05 -16.81 5.11
N HIS A 62 33.24 -17.27 5.48
CA HIS A 62 33.92 -18.31 4.72
C HIS A 62 33.15 -19.64 4.77
N ARG A 63 33.35 -20.50 3.77
CA ARG A 63 32.64 -21.78 3.56
C ARG A 63 32.56 -22.65 4.83
N ASP A 64 33.64 -22.66 5.61
CA ASP A 64 33.76 -23.45 6.84
C ASP A 64 33.05 -22.79 8.04
N GLU A 65 32.93 -21.47 8.06
CA GLU A 65 32.26 -20.70 9.12
C GLU A 65 30.75 -20.79 9.00
N GLY A 66 30.20 -20.73 7.78
CA GLY A 66 28.77 -20.92 7.53
C GLY A 66 28.31 -22.33 7.93
N SER A 67 29.15 -23.33 7.69
CA SER A 67 28.92 -24.73 8.10
C SER A 67 28.92 -24.87 9.63
N ARG A 68 29.91 -24.27 10.31
CA ARG A 68 30.00 -24.24 11.78
C ARG A 68 28.83 -23.50 12.42
N LEU A 69 28.45 -22.35 11.88
CA LEU A 69 27.33 -21.55 12.39
C LEU A 69 25.98 -22.28 12.21
N THR A 70 25.79 -22.96 11.07
CA THR A 70 24.63 -23.82 10.84
C THR A 70 24.58 -24.99 11.83
N GLN A 71 25.73 -25.63 12.09
CA GLN A 71 25.84 -26.71 13.07
C GLN A 71 25.60 -26.22 14.51
N TYR A 72 26.09 -25.05 14.86
CA TYR A 72 25.85 -24.40 16.16
C TYR A 72 24.37 -24.05 16.35
N VAL A 73 23.76 -23.35 15.39
CA VAL A 73 22.31 -23.05 15.40
C VAL A 73 21.51 -24.34 15.56
N ARG A 74 21.86 -25.41 14.82
CA ARG A 74 21.23 -26.72 14.95
C ARG A 74 21.38 -27.33 16.35
N SER A 75 22.56 -27.28 16.96
CA SER A 75 22.76 -27.79 18.33
C SER A 75 22.08 -26.93 19.39
N THR A 76 22.02 -25.61 19.21
CA THR A 76 21.35 -24.69 20.15
C THR A 76 19.84 -24.86 20.09
N PHE A 77 19.25 -24.98 18.88
CA PHE A 77 17.83 -25.32 18.74
C PHE A 77 17.51 -26.71 19.31
N ALA A 78 18.37 -27.72 19.08
CA ALA A 78 18.18 -29.05 19.67
C ALA A 78 18.19 -29.00 21.21
N SER A 79 19.20 -28.37 21.81
CA SER A 79 19.29 -28.18 23.27
C SER A 79 18.12 -27.38 23.83
N TYR A 80 17.65 -26.34 23.12
CA TYR A 80 16.49 -25.56 23.53
C TYR A 80 15.20 -26.39 23.53
N ILE A 81 14.97 -27.20 22.47
CA ILE A 81 13.84 -28.12 22.37
C ILE A 81 13.88 -29.19 23.47
N GLU A 82 15.06 -29.74 23.78
CA GLU A 82 15.24 -30.75 24.83
C GLU A 82 14.99 -30.21 26.24
N ASN A 83 15.38 -28.96 26.53
CA ASN A 83 15.30 -28.39 27.88
C ASN A 83 13.95 -27.69 28.19
N ASP A 84 13.36 -26.95 27.25
CA ASP A 84 12.16 -26.12 27.51
C ASP A 84 10.81 -26.83 27.22
N HIS A 85 10.81 -28.16 27.14
CA HIS A 85 9.61 -29.00 26.96
C HIS A 85 8.70 -28.59 25.78
N ILE A 86 9.27 -28.10 24.68
CA ILE A 86 8.53 -28.00 23.40
C ILE A 86 8.36 -29.42 22.86
N GLY A 87 7.34 -30.13 23.38
CA GLY A 87 7.09 -31.56 23.20
C GLY A 87 6.77 -32.02 21.77
N VAL A 88 6.90 -31.12 20.80
CA VAL A 88 6.93 -31.42 19.38
C VAL A 88 8.17 -30.73 18.83
N ALA A 89 9.23 -31.51 18.56
CA ALA A 89 10.19 -31.12 17.55
C ALA A 89 9.40 -31.00 16.25
N ALA A 90 9.05 -29.77 15.87
CA ALA A 90 8.34 -29.51 14.63
C ALA A 90 9.28 -29.90 13.49
N THR A 91 9.10 -31.11 12.97
CA THR A 91 9.70 -31.53 11.70
C THR A 91 9.07 -30.63 10.66
N LEU A 92 9.75 -29.52 10.35
CA LEU A 92 9.33 -28.59 9.33
C LEU A 92 9.53 -29.29 7.99
N ASP A 93 8.54 -30.05 7.57
CA ASP A 93 8.63 -30.87 6.37
C ASP A 93 8.55 -29.97 5.14
N VAL A 94 9.72 -29.59 4.63
CA VAL A 94 9.85 -28.73 3.46
C VAL A 94 9.57 -29.49 2.16
N SER A 95 9.34 -30.82 2.20
CA SER A 95 9.21 -31.66 1.01
C SER A 95 8.06 -31.25 0.08
N ASP A 96 6.93 -30.80 0.65
CA ASP A 96 5.72 -30.43 -0.11
C ASP A 96 5.65 -28.94 -0.49
N THR A 97 6.60 -28.12 -0.07
CA THR A 97 6.72 -26.70 -0.48
C THR A 97 7.94 -26.51 -1.41
N PRO A 98 7.76 -26.50 -2.74
CA PRO A 98 8.81 -26.93 -3.68
C PRO A 98 9.92 -25.90 -3.98
N VAL A 99 10.29 -25.02 -3.04
CA VAL A 99 11.03 -23.80 -3.41
C VAL A 99 12.08 -23.27 -2.40
N ILE A 100 12.13 -23.70 -1.14
CA ILE A 100 13.14 -23.19 -0.19
C ILE A 100 14.24 -24.22 -0.01
N SER A 101 15.48 -23.89 -0.41
CA SER A 101 16.64 -24.73 -0.12
C SER A 101 16.92 -24.72 1.39
N VAL A 102 17.40 -25.85 1.93
CA VAL A 102 17.80 -25.94 3.36
C VAL A 102 18.88 -24.91 3.69
N GLU A 103 19.75 -24.59 2.72
CA GLU A 103 20.77 -23.57 2.83
C GLU A 103 20.15 -22.16 2.97
N ASP A 104 19.20 -21.79 2.12
CA ASP A 104 18.54 -20.48 2.20
C ASP A 104 17.72 -20.34 3.48
N PHE A 105 17.03 -21.38 3.92
CA PHE A 105 16.34 -21.37 5.20
C PHE A 105 17.32 -21.17 6.37
N SER A 106 18.47 -21.83 6.33
CA SER A 106 19.53 -21.68 7.34
C SER A 106 20.15 -20.27 7.33
N ARG A 107 20.38 -19.68 6.15
CA ARG A 107 20.83 -18.29 5.99
C ARG A 107 19.83 -17.31 6.60
N ILE A 108 18.52 -17.55 6.46
CA ILE A 108 17.48 -16.72 7.09
C ILE A 108 17.51 -16.87 8.60
N LEU A 109 17.50 -18.09 9.14
CA LEU A 109 17.54 -18.31 10.58
C LEU A 109 18.77 -17.65 11.22
N VAL A 110 19.94 -17.74 10.58
CA VAL A 110 21.15 -17.01 10.99
C VAL A 110 20.94 -15.51 11.00
N ARG A 111 20.46 -14.91 9.89
CA ARG A 111 20.21 -13.45 9.79
C ARG A 111 19.19 -12.99 10.83
N SER A 112 18.11 -13.73 11.02
CA SER A 112 17.08 -13.46 12.02
C SER A 112 17.61 -13.60 13.45
N THR A 113 18.47 -14.59 13.73
CA THR A 113 19.10 -14.75 15.05
C THR A 113 19.98 -13.55 15.38
N VAL A 114 20.82 -13.11 14.43
CA VAL A 114 21.70 -11.94 14.59
C VAL A 114 20.90 -10.65 14.75
N ALA A 115 19.80 -10.47 14.01
CA ALA A 115 19.01 -9.25 14.03
C ALA A 115 18.02 -9.14 15.20
N LEU A 116 17.49 -10.26 15.70
CA LEU A 116 16.41 -10.28 16.70
C LEU A 116 16.85 -10.79 18.08
N GLY A 117 17.96 -11.53 18.15
CA GLY A 117 18.29 -12.41 19.28
C GLY A 117 17.55 -13.76 19.19
N ILE A 118 18.16 -14.81 19.74
CA ILE A 118 17.64 -16.18 19.62
C ILE A 118 16.28 -16.37 20.32
N GLU A 119 16.10 -15.83 21.53
CA GLU A 119 14.82 -15.92 22.26
C GLU A 119 13.65 -15.33 21.47
N ARG A 120 13.88 -14.16 20.86
CA ARG A 120 12.84 -13.45 20.09
C ARG A 120 12.53 -14.17 18.79
N LEU A 121 13.53 -14.73 18.12
CA LEU A 121 13.36 -15.58 16.96
C LEU A 121 12.55 -16.84 17.31
N THR A 122 12.91 -17.53 18.39
CA THR A 122 12.23 -18.76 18.80
C THR A 122 10.79 -18.52 19.19
N ASN A 123 10.50 -17.43 19.93
CA ASN A 123 9.11 -17.04 20.23
C ASN A 123 8.31 -16.77 18.95
N LEU A 124 8.87 -16.00 18.00
CA LEU A 124 8.20 -15.69 16.72
C LEU A 124 7.91 -16.95 15.90
N ILE A 125 8.84 -17.91 15.85
CA ILE A 125 8.63 -19.21 15.20
C ILE A 125 7.59 -20.04 15.98
N ALA A 126 7.64 -20.06 17.30
CA ALA A 126 6.72 -20.82 18.14
C ALA A 126 5.27 -20.30 18.03
N ASP A 127 5.07 -18.98 17.99
CA ASP A 127 3.76 -18.37 17.81
C ASP A 127 3.21 -18.68 16.40
N TRP A 128 4.05 -18.60 15.37
CA TRP A 128 3.68 -19.01 14.01
C TRP A 128 3.30 -20.50 13.93
N LEU A 129 4.04 -21.38 14.62
CA LEU A 129 3.73 -22.83 14.71
C LEU A 129 2.45 -23.13 15.49
N LYS A 130 2.01 -22.26 16.42
CA LYS A 130 0.68 -22.34 17.06
C LYS A 130 -0.46 -21.92 16.12
N GLY A 131 -0.14 -21.44 14.92
CA GLY A 131 -1.09 -20.88 13.96
C GLY A 131 -1.37 -19.40 14.13
N GLU A 132 -0.64 -18.69 15.00
CA GLU A 132 -0.73 -17.23 15.09
C GLU A 132 -0.10 -16.63 13.83
N SER A 133 -0.92 -16.06 12.96
CA SER A 133 -0.46 -15.45 11.71
C SER A 133 0.43 -14.24 12.01
N PRO A 134 1.73 -14.25 11.68
CA PRO A 134 2.60 -13.10 11.90
C PRO A 134 2.06 -11.88 11.13
N SER A 135 2.18 -10.68 11.69
CA SER A 135 1.63 -9.46 11.08
C SER A 135 2.70 -8.48 10.59
N TYR A 136 2.37 -7.74 9.54
CA TYR A 136 3.16 -6.64 8.99
C TYR A 136 2.27 -5.41 8.77
N GLU A 137 2.83 -4.21 8.82
CA GLU A 137 2.10 -2.97 8.51
C GLU A 137 2.31 -2.60 7.03
N THR A 138 1.23 -2.33 6.30
CA THR A 138 1.31 -1.65 4.99
C THR A 138 1.12 -0.16 5.21
N HIS A 139 2.10 0.65 4.85
CA HIS A 139 2.02 2.11 4.97
C HIS A 139 1.85 2.72 3.58
N THR A 140 0.97 3.73 3.47
CA THR A 140 0.77 4.52 2.26
C THR A 140 0.75 6.00 2.62
N ILE A 141 1.55 6.82 1.95
CA ILE A 141 1.49 8.28 2.08
C ILE A 141 0.38 8.80 1.18
N PHE A 142 -0.55 9.56 1.75
CA PHE A 142 -1.64 10.24 1.05
C PHE A 142 -1.47 11.76 1.09
N ALA A 143 -1.71 12.39 -0.07
CA ALA A 143 -1.92 13.84 -0.18
C ALA A 143 -3.40 14.19 0.06
N GLY A 144 -3.67 15.45 0.43
CA GLY A 144 -5.03 16.02 0.49
C GLY A 144 -5.79 15.84 1.81
N ILE A 145 -5.26 15.05 2.74
CA ILE A 145 -5.79 14.86 4.09
C ILE A 145 -4.68 15.11 5.12
N SER A 146 -5.02 15.78 6.22
CA SER A 146 -4.10 16.05 7.33
C SER A 146 -4.89 16.06 8.66
N PRO A 147 -4.97 14.93 9.39
CA PRO A 147 -5.60 14.91 10.70
C PRO A 147 -4.75 15.68 11.71
N ARG A 148 -5.39 16.24 12.76
CA ARG A 148 -4.68 17.02 13.80
C ARG A 148 -3.84 16.16 14.76
N GLY A 149 -3.96 14.84 14.68
CA GLY A 149 -3.21 13.86 15.45
C GLY A 149 -3.47 12.45 14.89
N PRO A 150 -2.89 11.39 15.49
CA PRO A 150 -3.18 10.02 15.08
C PRO A 150 -4.67 9.69 15.23
N VAL A 151 -5.26 9.05 14.23
CA VAL A 151 -6.65 8.58 14.27
C VAL A 151 -6.72 7.12 13.84
N ASN A 152 -7.36 6.31 14.67
CA ASN A 152 -7.70 4.93 14.32
C ASN A 152 -9.06 4.96 13.61
N MET A 153 -9.09 4.52 12.37
CA MET A 153 -10.30 3.99 11.74
C MET A 153 -10.44 2.51 12.17
N GLY A 154 -11.61 1.91 12.01
CA GLY A 154 -11.78 0.48 12.22
C GLY A 154 -10.99 -0.36 11.19
N ASN A 155 -11.20 -1.68 11.22
CA ASN A 155 -10.55 -2.62 10.30
C ASN A 155 -9.00 -2.51 10.26
N LYS A 156 -8.39 -2.14 11.40
CA LYS A 156 -6.94 -1.96 11.60
C LYS A 156 -6.28 -0.85 10.74
N VAL A 157 -7.05 0.15 10.31
CA VAL A 157 -6.56 1.29 9.51
C VAL A 157 -6.22 2.46 10.44
N ARG A 158 -4.99 2.99 10.36
CA ARG A 158 -4.48 4.03 11.27
C ARG A 158 -3.90 5.20 10.47
N LEU A 159 -4.50 6.38 10.60
CA LEU A 159 -4.05 7.63 9.99
C LEU A 159 -3.08 8.33 10.96
N ARG A 160 -1.85 8.60 10.55
CA ARG A 160 -0.87 9.39 11.30
C ARG A 160 -0.46 10.60 10.45
N PRO A 161 -0.63 11.85 10.92
CA PRO A 161 -0.12 13.00 10.17
C PRO A 161 1.40 12.96 10.14
N ILE A 162 2.01 13.31 9.01
CA ILE A 162 3.46 13.56 8.98
C ILE A 162 3.70 14.88 9.73
N PRO A 163 4.61 14.91 10.74
CA PRO A 163 4.87 16.13 11.50
C PRO A 163 5.30 17.30 10.62
N THR A 164 4.93 18.50 11.05
CA THR A 164 5.19 19.75 10.32
C THR A 164 6.64 20.21 10.38
N GLU A 165 7.43 19.63 11.28
CA GLU A 165 8.86 19.88 11.43
C GLU A 165 9.66 18.65 11.04
N SER A 166 10.78 18.85 10.34
CA SER A 166 11.67 17.76 9.90
C SER A 166 12.27 16.95 11.06
N SER A 167 12.39 17.57 12.24
CA SER A 167 12.79 16.97 13.52
C SER A 167 11.83 15.89 14.02
N GLY A 168 10.54 15.98 13.67
CA GLY A 168 9.51 15.02 14.06
C GLY A 168 9.31 13.88 13.07
N ILE A 169 9.91 13.95 11.88
CA ILE A 169 9.73 12.91 10.86
C ILE A 169 10.42 11.62 11.33
N ASP A 170 9.66 10.54 11.29
CA ASP A 170 10.04 9.23 11.76
C ASP A 170 11.44 8.80 11.21
N PRO A 171 12.43 8.48 12.07
CA PRO A 171 13.73 7.99 11.63
C PRO A 171 13.59 6.69 10.83
N ASP A 172 12.57 5.89 11.08
CA ASP A 172 12.32 4.60 10.43
C ASP A 172 11.54 4.73 9.12
N LEU A 173 11.06 5.94 8.78
CA LEU A 173 10.50 6.23 7.45
C LEU A 173 11.55 5.85 6.38
N PRO A 174 11.27 4.92 5.45
CA PRO A 174 12.33 4.22 4.73
C PRO A 174 13.31 5.14 4.00
N SER A 175 14.60 4.82 4.00
CA SER A 175 15.62 5.61 3.30
C SER A 175 15.35 5.73 1.79
N ARG A 176 14.56 4.80 1.22
CA ARG A 176 14.01 4.88 -0.13
C ARG A 176 12.93 5.97 -0.24
N VAL A 177 11.97 6.03 0.68
CA VAL A 177 10.98 7.12 0.73
C VAL A 177 11.68 8.48 0.86
N LYS A 178 12.62 8.61 1.81
CA LYS A 178 13.44 9.83 1.99
C LYS A 178 14.19 10.26 0.72
N ARG A 179 14.71 9.31 -0.07
CA ARG A 179 15.40 9.57 -1.36
C ARG A 179 14.44 9.83 -2.53
N LEU A 180 13.28 9.16 -2.58
CA LEU A 180 12.33 9.24 -3.68
C LEU A 180 11.55 10.56 -3.70
N PHE A 181 11.37 11.18 -2.54
CA PHE A 181 10.92 12.57 -2.45
C PHE A 181 12.01 13.59 -2.83
N GLY A 182 13.21 13.14 -3.23
CA GLY A 182 14.25 13.97 -3.82
C GLY A 182 14.67 15.14 -2.94
N ALA A 183 14.58 14.98 -1.62
CA ALA A 183 14.58 16.07 -0.68
C ALA A 183 15.92 16.81 -0.62
N THR A 184 16.01 17.93 -1.35
CA THR A 184 16.67 19.11 -0.79
C THR A 184 15.97 19.59 0.48
N GLU A 185 14.65 19.38 0.60
CA GLU A 185 13.91 19.60 1.85
C GLU A 185 12.79 18.58 2.12
N LEU A 186 12.75 18.09 3.37
CA LEU A 186 11.66 17.31 3.95
C LEU A 186 10.34 18.11 4.09
N SER A 187 10.39 19.44 3.93
CA SER A 187 9.24 20.36 3.95
C SER A 187 8.16 19.99 2.93
N SER A 188 8.53 19.32 1.84
CA SER A 188 7.60 18.84 0.81
C SER A 188 6.58 17.81 1.32
N LEU A 189 6.92 17.03 2.35
CA LEU A 189 6.07 16.01 2.99
C LEU A 189 5.13 16.57 4.08
N VAL A 190 5.33 17.82 4.47
CA VAL A 190 4.54 18.46 5.52
C VAL A 190 3.06 18.51 5.11
N HIS A 191 2.18 18.25 6.08
CA HIS A 191 0.72 18.14 5.90
C HIS A 191 0.23 16.94 5.04
N MET A 192 1.10 15.96 4.74
CA MET A 192 0.67 14.65 4.25
C MET A 192 0.28 13.72 5.41
N THR A 193 -0.42 12.63 5.10
CA THR A 193 -0.82 11.60 6.07
C THR A 193 -0.23 10.25 5.69
N VAL A 194 0.40 9.56 6.64
CA VAL A 194 0.69 8.13 6.52
C VAL A 194 -0.53 7.36 6.98
N VAL A 195 -1.12 6.56 6.10
CA VAL A 195 -2.07 5.52 6.50
C VAL A 195 -1.32 4.21 6.67
N SER A 196 -1.28 3.70 7.89
CA SER A 196 -0.86 2.33 8.20
C SER A 196 -2.07 1.41 8.19
N VAL A 197 -1.93 0.19 7.67
CA VAL A 197 -2.96 -0.86 7.76
C VAL A 197 -2.30 -2.15 8.20
N ASP A 198 -2.78 -2.73 9.30
CA ASP A 198 -2.16 -3.93 9.86
C ASP A 198 -2.65 -5.16 9.10
N ARG A 199 -1.73 -5.88 8.47
CA ARG A 199 -1.99 -7.10 7.70
C ARG A 199 -1.51 -8.31 8.49
N ALA A 200 -2.34 -9.35 8.56
CA ALA A 200 -1.81 -10.67 8.84
C ALA A 200 -1.13 -11.19 7.56
N LEU A 201 0.01 -11.87 7.69
CA LEU A 201 0.43 -12.86 6.71
C LEU A 201 -0.56 -14.01 6.81
N ASP A 202 -1.45 -14.07 5.84
CA ASP A 202 -2.30 -15.23 5.62
C ASP A 202 -1.45 -16.49 5.42
N GLN A 203 -2.01 -17.66 5.81
CA GLN A 203 -1.31 -18.95 5.81
C GLN A 203 -0.72 -19.37 4.43
N VAL A 204 -1.09 -18.65 3.36
CA VAL A 204 -0.69 -18.92 1.97
C VAL A 204 0.67 -18.30 1.62
N ARG A 205 1.19 -17.31 2.37
CA ARG A 205 2.48 -16.70 2.07
C ARG A 205 3.63 -17.37 2.82
N PRO A 206 4.60 -18.01 2.13
CA PRO A 206 5.86 -18.39 2.78
C PRO A 206 6.59 -17.13 3.24
N LEU A 207 7.20 -17.19 4.43
CA LEU A 207 7.95 -16.09 5.05
C LEU A 207 9.23 -15.70 4.27
N TYR A 208 9.59 -16.48 3.24
CA TYR A 208 10.74 -16.30 2.38
C TYR A 208 10.34 -16.34 0.91
N ARG A 209 11.03 -15.53 0.10
CA ARG A 209 10.99 -15.59 -1.35
C ARG A 209 12.33 -16.10 -1.90
N PRO A 210 12.36 -17.30 -2.51
CA PRO A 210 13.50 -17.76 -3.30
C PRO A 210 13.69 -16.86 -4.52
N SER A 211 14.94 -16.59 -4.90
CA SER A 211 15.26 -15.72 -6.04
C SER A 211 14.74 -16.27 -7.37
N ASP A 212 14.62 -17.59 -7.48
CA ASP A 212 14.50 -18.31 -8.76
C ASP A 212 13.04 -18.74 -9.04
N ALA A 213 12.10 -18.31 -8.20
CA ALA A 213 10.70 -18.77 -8.19
C ALA A 213 9.81 -18.12 -9.28
N GLU A 214 10.24 -18.18 -10.56
CA GLU A 214 9.51 -17.53 -11.67
C GLU A 214 8.05 -18.01 -11.82
N GLY A 215 7.77 -19.27 -11.48
CA GLY A 215 6.42 -19.86 -11.56
C GLY A 215 5.43 -19.40 -10.45
N GLN A 216 5.92 -19.02 -9.26
CA GLN A 216 5.07 -18.60 -8.15
C GLN A 216 4.62 -17.13 -8.21
N ASN A 217 5.02 -16.40 -9.26
CA ASN A 217 4.59 -15.03 -9.46
C ASN A 217 3.06 -14.88 -9.50
N SER A 218 2.28 -15.89 -9.90
CA SER A 218 0.83 -15.73 -10.07
C SER A 218 0.06 -15.46 -8.76
N GLU A 219 0.37 -16.13 -7.65
CA GLU A 219 -0.30 -15.90 -6.36
C GLU A 219 0.23 -14.65 -5.65
N LEU A 220 1.53 -14.37 -5.76
CA LEU A 220 2.10 -13.10 -5.31
C LEU A 220 1.51 -11.90 -6.08
N LEU A 221 1.28 -12.04 -7.39
CA LEU A 221 0.58 -11.03 -8.20
C LEU A 221 -0.89 -10.89 -7.79
N ARG A 222 -1.58 -11.96 -7.39
CA ARG A 222 -2.94 -11.87 -6.82
C ARG A 222 -2.93 -11.12 -5.50
N ALA A 223 -2.13 -11.55 -4.52
CA ALA A 223 -2.14 -10.94 -3.20
C ALA A 223 -1.58 -9.50 -3.20
N SER A 224 -0.66 -9.17 -4.11
CA SER A 224 -0.22 -7.78 -4.39
C SER A 224 -1.31 -6.95 -5.07
N ARG A 225 -2.08 -7.56 -5.99
CA ARG A 225 -3.25 -6.93 -6.63
C ARG A 225 -4.36 -6.68 -5.62
N ASP A 226 -4.60 -7.57 -4.67
CA ASP A 226 -5.62 -7.37 -3.62
C ASP A 226 -5.22 -6.25 -2.67
N GLU A 227 -3.95 -6.18 -2.25
CA GLU A 227 -3.37 -5.05 -1.50
C GLU A 227 -3.52 -3.72 -2.26
N PHE A 228 -3.23 -3.71 -3.57
CA PHE A 228 -3.41 -2.55 -4.45
C PHE A 228 -4.88 -2.14 -4.58
N LEU A 229 -5.80 -3.11 -4.72
CA LEU A 229 -7.25 -2.87 -4.77
C LEU A 229 -7.78 -2.31 -3.45
N HIS A 230 -7.24 -2.73 -2.30
CA HIS A 230 -7.56 -2.12 -1.01
C HIS A 230 -7.09 -0.66 -0.93
N ILE A 231 -5.92 -0.32 -1.45
CA ILE A 231 -5.42 1.06 -1.45
C ILE A 231 -6.29 1.95 -2.35
N ILE A 232 -6.74 1.45 -3.52
CA ILE A 232 -7.72 2.16 -4.37
C ILE A 232 -9.06 2.33 -3.64
N ALA A 233 -9.59 1.28 -3.00
CA ALA A 233 -10.85 1.39 -2.26
C ALA A 233 -10.76 2.42 -1.12
N LEU A 234 -9.63 2.47 -0.41
CA LEU A 234 -9.32 3.47 0.62
C LEU A 234 -9.19 4.88 0.04
N GLU A 235 -8.45 5.08 -1.05
CA GLU A 235 -8.32 6.35 -1.79
C GLU A 235 -9.70 6.91 -2.15
N GLN A 236 -10.53 6.06 -2.76
CA GLN A 236 -11.87 6.41 -3.22
C GLN A 236 -12.81 6.69 -2.05
N ALA A 237 -12.79 5.86 -1.01
CA ALA A 237 -13.61 6.02 0.20
C ALA A 237 -13.28 7.33 0.93
N LEU A 238 -12.00 7.61 1.18
CA LEU A 238 -11.55 8.86 1.80
C LEU A 238 -11.97 10.04 0.92
N SER A 239 -11.62 10.03 -0.38
CA SER A 239 -11.93 11.15 -1.26
C SER A 239 -13.42 11.47 -1.35
N LEU A 240 -14.26 10.43 -1.47
CA LEU A 240 -15.72 10.57 -1.48
C LEU A 240 -16.26 11.07 -0.14
N ALA A 241 -15.72 10.63 1.00
CA ALA A 241 -16.15 11.13 2.30
C ALA A 241 -15.76 12.60 2.53
N PHE A 242 -14.54 12.98 2.15
CA PHE A 242 -13.97 14.32 2.34
C PHE A 242 -14.33 15.35 1.25
N ASP A 243 -15.03 14.94 0.18
CA ASP A 243 -15.37 15.77 -1.00
C ASP A 243 -14.16 16.41 -1.71
N ALA A 244 -12.99 15.80 -1.54
CA ALA A 244 -11.70 16.29 -2.00
C ALA A 244 -10.88 15.16 -2.62
N PRO A 245 -9.93 15.44 -3.53
CA PRO A 245 -9.07 14.41 -4.09
C PRO A 245 -8.00 14.06 -3.06
N ILE A 246 -8.09 12.86 -2.48
CA ILE A 246 -7.07 12.27 -1.62
C ILE A 246 -6.35 11.23 -2.47
N VAL A 247 -5.02 11.30 -2.58
CA VAL A 247 -4.25 10.54 -3.59
C VAL A 247 -3.06 9.82 -2.95
N PRO A 248 -2.87 8.50 -3.18
CA PRO A 248 -1.70 7.78 -2.71
C PRO A 248 -0.47 8.16 -3.53
N ILE A 249 0.61 8.52 -2.84
CA ILE A 249 1.86 8.99 -3.46
C ILE A 249 2.90 7.87 -3.53
N GLY A 250 2.96 7.03 -2.50
CA GLY A 250 3.84 5.87 -2.44
C GLY A 250 3.45 4.97 -1.27
N ASN A 251 3.79 3.68 -1.37
CA ASN A 251 3.62 2.71 -0.29
C ASN A 251 4.94 2.04 0.09
N TRP A 252 4.96 1.45 1.29
CA TRP A 252 5.94 0.46 1.71
C TRP A 252 5.31 -0.53 2.68
N ARG A 253 6.01 -1.63 2.92
CA ARG A 253 5.67 -2.60 3.95
C ARG A 253 6.70 -2.48 5.06
N ASP A 254 6.25 -2.32 6.29
CA ASP A 254 7.05 -2.54 7.48
C ASP A 254 6.77 -3.94 8.00
N TYR A 255 7.80 -4.77 7.96
CA TYR A 255 7.77 -6.15 8.44
C TYR A 255 8.11 -6.23 9.93
N GLY A 256 8.56 -5.15 10.56
CA GLY A 256 9.02 -5.13 11.95
C GLY A 256 10.03 -6.25 12.22
N ASN A 257 9.70 -7.13 13.15
CA ASN A 257 10.54 -8.29 13.51
C ASN A 257 10.66 -9.34 12.39
N LEU A 258 9.80 -9.30 11.38
CA LEU A 258 9.83 -10.21 10.23
C LEU A 258 10.78 -9.73 9.13
N LEU A 259 11.32 -8.51 9.24
CA LEU A 259 12.24 -7.93 8.25
C LEU A 259 13.44 -8.84 7.91
N PRO A 260 14.09 -9.56 8.87
CA PRO A 260 15.21 -10.45 8.56
C PRO A 260 14.84 -11.70 7.73
N PHE A 261 13.55 -12.07 7.70
CA PHE A 261 13.03 -13.17 6.89
C PHE A 261 12.76 -12.76 5.44
N ASN A 262 12.43 -11.47 5.23
CA ASN A 262 12.27 -10.92 3.90
C ASN A 262 13.64 -10.73 3.22
N SER A 263 14.03 -11.73 2.44
CA SER A 263 15.25 -11.74 1.61
C SER A 263 15.26 -10.67 0.51
N GLY A 264 14.09 -10.19 0.10
CA GLY A 264 13.92 -9.15 -0.91
C GLY A 264 14.00 -7.75 -0.31
N GLU A 265 14.47 -6.80 -1.10
CA GLU A 265 14.56 -5.38 -0.73
C GLU A 265 13.30 -4.84 -0.03
N LEU A 266 13.47 -3.81 0.81
CA LEU A 266 12.36 -2.96 1.28
C LEU A 266 11.47 -2.56 0.08
N GLY A 267 10.30 -3.21 0.02
CA GLY A 267 9.37 -3.19 -1.10
C GLY A 267 8.59 -1.90 -1.19
N VAL A 268 9.31 -0.79 -1.38
CA VAL A 268 8.75 0.54 -1.61
C VAL A 268 8.20 0.58 -3.03
N THR A 269 6.91 0.35 -3.18
CA THR A 269 6.24 0.50 -4.48
C THR A 269 5.77 1.94 -4.60
N LEU A 270 6.47 2.73 -5.41
CA LEU A 270 5.88 3.95 -5.94
C LEU A 270 4.67 3.59 -6.79
N PHE A 271 3.62 4.40 -6.73
CA PHE A 271 2.52 4.30 -7.68
C PHE A 271 2.93 5.02 -8.98
N PRO A 272 3.24 4.32 -10.08
CA PRO A 272 3.65 4.95 -11.33
C PRO A 272 2.40 5.37 -12.10
N SER A 273 1.62 6.29 -11.52
CA SER A 273 0.74 7.13 -12.31
C SER A 273 1.61 7.80 -13.38
N ARG A 274 1.26 7.58 -14.66
CA ARG A 274 2.01 8.13 -15.82
C ARG A 274 2.10 9.67 -15.83
N GLN A 275 1.39 10.36 -14.93
CA GLN A 275 1.44 11.80 -14.77
C GLN A 275 2.40 12.29 -13.67
N ASN A 276 2.93 11.42 -12.79
CA ASN A 276 3.49 11.88 -11.51
C ASN A 276 4.94 12.42 -11.54
N TYR A 277 5.78 12.08 -12.53
CA TYR A 277 7.22 12.41 -12.47
C TYR A 277 7.53 13.92 -12.52
N GLU A 278 6.71 14.73 -13.19
CA GLU A 278 6.83 16.20 -13.15
C GLU A 278 6.10 16.85 -11.95
N VAL A 279 5.37 16.05 -11.16
CA VAL A 279 4.39 16.56 -10.18
C VAL A 279 4.93 16.55 -8.75
N PHE A 280 6.00 15.80 -8.45
CA PHE A 280 6.52 15.65 -7.07
C PHE A 280 6.85 16.98 -6.35
N SER A 281 7.43 17.98 -7.05
CA SER A 281 7.68 19.32 -6.50
C SER A 281 6.42 20.21 -6.38
N ALA A 282 5.27 19.74 -6.86
CA ALA A 282 4.01 20.47 -6.89
C ALA A 282 2.98 20.03 -5.82
N PHE A 283 3.13 18.84 -5.22
CA PHE A 283 2.08 18.21 -4.40
C PHE A 283 1.63 19.07 -3.20
N THR A 284 2.55 19.71 -2.47
CA THR A 284 2.22 20.45 -1.24
C THR A 284 1.33 21.68 -1.48
N LEU A 285 1.34 22.24 -2.70
CA LEU A 285 0.50 23.38 -3.11
C LEU A 285 -0.77 22.98 -3.89
N LEU A 286 -0.99 21.68 -4.10
CA LEU A 286 -1.98 21.17 -5.05
C LEU A 286 -3.34 20.84 -4.44
N TYR A 287 -3.38 20.54 -3.15
CA TYR A 287 -4.55 20.03 -2.46
C TYR A 287 -5.01 21.01 -1.38
N SER A 288 -6.32 21.19 -1.23
CA SER A 288 -6.85 21.74 0.01
C SER A 288 -6.70 20.70 1.10
N HIS A 289 -5.97 21.02 2.16
CA HIS A 289 -6.02 20.24 3.40
C HIS A 289 -7.44 20.30 3.95
N VAL A 290 -8.11 19.16 3.99
CA VAL A 290 -9.42 19.02 4.64
C VAL A 290 -9.17 18.63 6.09
N ASP A 291 -9.71 19.43 7.01
CA ASP A 291 -9.71 19.12 8.44
C ASP A 291 -10.48 17.82 8.67
N VAL A 292 -9.90 16.90 9.44
CA VAL A 292 -10.46 15.55 9.61
C VAL A 292 -11.54 15.54 10.68
N SER A 293 -12.80 15.41 10.26
CA SER A 293 -13.95 15.21 11.16
C SER A 293 -14.25 13.73 11.40
N ALA A 294 -14.79 13.41 12.58
CA ALA A 294 -15.17 12.05 12.95
C ALA A 294 -16.26 11.48 12.02
N ASP A 295 -17.25 12.29 11.62
CA ASP A 295 -18.34 11.89 10.74
C ASP A 295 -17.84 11.50 9.34
N GLN A 296 -16.84 12.21 8.81
CA GLN A 296 -16.22 11.89 7.53
C GLN A 296 -15.38 10.61 7.60
N LEU A 297 -14.70 10.35 8.72
CA LEU A 297 -13.99 9.08 8.92
C LEU A 297 -14.96 7.90 9.03
N ALA A 298 -16.03 8.04 9.82
CA ALA A 298 -17.08 7.03 9.93
C ALA A 298 -17.85 6.81 8.61
N LEU A 299 -17.91 7.82 7.74
CA LEU A 299 -18.38 7.66 6.37
C LEU A 299 -17.35 6.91 5.51
N ALA A 300 -16.07 7.30 5.54
CA ALA A 300 -15.02 6.63 4.79
C ALA A 300 -14.91 5.14 5.14
N GLU A 301 -14.97 4.79 6.42
CA GLU A 301 -14.93 3.40 6.89
C GLU A 301 -16.07 2.56 6.28
N ARG A 302 -17.31 3.06 6.34
CA ARG A 302 -18.48 2.42 5.70
C ARG A 302 -18.37 2.34 4.17
N LEU A 303 -17.59 3.23 3.53
CA LEU A 303 -17.36 3.19 2.09
C LEU A 303 -16.29 2.18 1.69
N ILE A 304 -15.26 1.92 2.50
CA ILE A 304 -14.19 0.96 2.18
C ILE A 304 -14.78 -0.43 1.90
N GLU A 305 -15.72 -0.88 2.74
CA GLU A 305 -16.40 -2.17 2.57
C GLU A 305 -17.27 -2.21 1.30
N LYS A 306 -18.00 -1.12 1.03
CA LYS A 306 -18.87 -0.99 -0.15
C LYS A 306 -18.09 -0.82 -1.47
N LEU A 307 -16.87 -0.29 -1.42
CA LEU A 307 -16.00 -0.03 -2.57
C LEU A 307 -15.03 -1.19 -2.89
N SER A 308 -15.26 -2.39 -2.31
CA SER A 308 -14.55 -3.61 -2.70
C SER A 308 -14.52 -3.76 -4.22
N ALA A 309 -13.42 -4.32 -4.76
CA ALA A 309 -13.18 -4.35 -6.21
C ALA A 309 -14.33 -5.02 -7.00
N GLU A 310 -14.93 -6.06 -6.42
CA GLU A 310 -16.12 -6.72 -6.94
C GLU A 310 -17.32 -5.76 -7.02
N ASN A 311 -17.67 -5.09 -5.93
CA ASN A 311 -18.78 -4.12 -5.90
C ASN A 311 -18.53 -2.94 -6.85
N THR A 312 -17.33 -2.37 -6.84
CA THR A 312 -16.96 -1.24 -7.70
C THR A 312 -17.03 -1.59 -9.19
N SER A 313 -16.65 -2.83 -9.57
CA SER A 313 -16.81 -3.36 -10.93
C SER A 313 -18.29 -3.60 -11.28
N ARG A 314 -19.01 -4.35 -10.42
CA ARG A 314 -20.42 -4.71 -10.59
C ARG A 314 -21.32 -3.47 -10.75
N LEU A 315 -21.12 -2.45 -9.91
CA LEU A 315 -21.85 -1.18 -9.95
C LEU A 315 -21.38 -0.22 -11.06
N GLY A 316 -20.25 -0.52 -11.72
CA GLY A 316 -19.68 0.33 -12.76
C GLY A 316 -19.09 1.64 -12.23
N LEU A 317 -18.62 1.64 -10.97
CA LEU A 317 -18.23 2.86 -10.24
C LEU A 317 -16.76 3.27 -10.43
N TYR A 318 -15.89 2.37 -10.90
CA TYR A 318 -14.46 2.66 -11.07
C TYR A 318 -14.22 3.92 -11.94
N LEU A 319 -14.76 3.92 -13.16
CA LEU A 319 -14.60 5.04 -14.09
C LEU A 319 -15.17 6.36 -13.55
N PRO A 320 -16.43 6.45 -13.07
CA PRO A 320 -16.98 7.71 -12.59
C PRO A 320 -16.29 8.22 -11.33
N ILE A 321 -15.85 7.36 -10.40
CA ILE A 321 -15.08 7.82 -9.24
C ILE A 321 -13.73 8.40 -9.70
N THR A 322 -12.92 7.66 -10.46
CA THR A 322 -11.63 8.15 -10.96
C THR A 322 -11.74 9.46 -11.75
N LYS A 323 -12.80 9.61 -12.55
CA LYS A 323 -13.07 10.84 -13.32
C LYS A 323 -13.61 11.98 -12.47
N TRP A 324 -14.42 11.70 -11.46
CA TRP A 324 -14.83 12.69 -10.46
C TRP A 324 -13.63 13.22 -9.67
N LEU A 325 -12.70 12.35 -9.25
CA LEU A 325 -11.43 12.72 -8.61
C LEU A 325 -10.58 13.63 -9.48
N GLY A 326 -10.40 13.27 -10.76
CA GLY A 326 -9.72 14.12 -11.75
C GLY A 326 -10.28 15.54 -11.74
N SER A 327 -11.59 15.69 -11.88
CA SER A 327 -12.28 16.99 -11.89
C SER A 327 -12.06 17.86 -10.64
N LYS A 328 -11.62 17.28 -9.51
CA LYS A 328 -11.33 18.01 -8.26
C LYS A 328 -9.88 18.51 -8.17
N LEU A 329 -8.95 18.04 -9.02
CA LEU A 329 -7.54 18.44 -9.01
C LEU A 329 -7.35 19.91 -9.41
N ARG A 330 -6.57 20.67 -8.63
CA ARG A 330 -6.51 22.15 -8.78
C ARG A 330 -5.68 22.67 -9.95
N ARG A 331 -4.59 22.00 -10.34
CA ARG A 331 -3.75 22.42 -11.50
C ARG A 331 -4.20 21.84 -12.84
N GLN A 332 -5.17 20.92 -12.85
CA GLN A 332 -5.75 20.44 -14.10
C GLN A 332 -6.47 21.60 -14.80
N ARG A 333 -6.34 21.71 -16.13
CA ARG A 333 -7.01 22.77 -16.90
C ARG A 333 -8.51 22.68 -16.71
N PHE A 334 -9.20 23.82 -16.70
CA PHE A 334 -10.65 23.86 -16.48
C PHE A 334 -11.43 23.06 -17.53
N GLU A 335 -10.92 23.03 -18.75
CA GLU A 335 -11.40 22.18 -19.84
C GLU A 335 -11.31 20.70 -19.49
N ASP A 336 -10.13 20.20 -19.11
CA ASP A 336 -9.93 18.78 -18.78
C ASP A 336 -10.78 18.37 -17.56
N ARG A 337 -10.95 19.26 -16.57
CA ARG A 337 -11.84 19.06 -15.41
C ARG A 337 -13.31 18.91 -15.83
N LEU A 338 -13.76 19.68 -16.82
CA LEU A 338 -15.09 19.53 -17.43
C LEU A 338 -15.22 18.23 -18.22
N VAL A 339 -14.18 17.85 -18.97
CA VAL A 339 -14.15 16.59 -19.76
C VAL A 339 -14.27 15.39 -18.82
N ASP A 340 -13.44 15.32 -17.78
CA ASP A 340 -13.46 14.23 -16.82
C ASP A 340 -14.82 14.14 -16.12
N LEU A 341 -15.34 15.25 -15.60
CA LEU A 341 -16.64 15.24 -14.92
C LEU A 341 -17.81 14.89 -15.86
N ARG A 342 -17.74 15.29 -17.13
CA ARG A 342 -18.69 14.86 -18.15
C ARG A 342 -18.61 13.35 -18.38
N THR A 343 -17.40 12.79 -18.53
CA THR A 343 -17.21 11.34 -18.66
C THR A 343 -17.76 10.59 -17.44
N ALA A 344 -17.54 11.11 -16.23
CA ALA A 344 -18.11 10.53 -15.01
C ALA A 344 -19.65 10.49 -15.08
N LEU A 345 -20.28 11.63 -15.36
CA LEU A 345 -21.74 11.75 -15.44
C LEU A 345 -22.34 10.92 -16.58
N GLU A 346 -21.72 10.86 -17.76
CA GLU A 346 -22.16 9.98 -18.85
C GLU A 346 -22.08 8.51 -18.44
N SER A 347 -20.97 8.07 -17.83
CA SER A 347 -20.80 6.68 -17.37
C SER A 347 -21.75 6.27 -16.23
N LEU A 348 -22.24 7.24 -15.45
CA LEU A 348 -23.33 7.01 -14.50
C LEU A 348 -24.67 6.95 -15.25
N PHE A 349 -25.10 8.04 -15.86
CA PHE A 349 -26.49 8.25 -16.26
C PHE A 349 -26.88 7.68 -17.65
N LEU A 350 -25.91 7.28 -18.47
CA LEU A 350 -26.10 6.89 -19.88
C LEU A 350 -25.37 5.57 -20.23
N SER A 351 -25.29 4.65 -19.26
CA SER A 351 -24.58 3.37 -19.40
C SER A 351 -25.35 2.29 -20.19
N ASP A 352 -26.42 2.66 -20.89
CA ASP A 352 -27.36 1.79 -21.59
C ASP A 352 -27.11 1.70 -23.11
N GLY A 353 -26.25 2.55 -23.66
CA GLY A 353 -25.86 2.51 -25.05
C GLY A 353 -26.89 3.07 -26.04
N GLU A 354 -27.93 3.78 -25.56
CA GLU A 354 -28.82 4.49 -26.48
C GLU A 354 -28.08 5.71 -27.07
N ASP A 355 -28.06 5.82 -28.41
CA ASP A 355 -27.51 6.96 -29.12
C ASP A 355 -28.52 8.12 -29.24
N GLY A 356 -28.00 9.34 -29.27
CA GLY A 356 -28.80 10.55 -29.46
C GLY A 356 -29.30 11.20 -28.16
N GLU A 357 -29.73 12.46 -28.29
CA GLU A 357 -30.29 13.31 -27.23
C GLU A 357 -29.53 13.36 -25.89
N ILE A 358 -28.22 13.05 -25.90
CA ILE A 358 -27.35 12.85 -24.73
C ILE A 358 -27.55 13.95 -23.66
N THR A 359 -27.53 15.23 -24.06
CA THR A 359 -27.76 16.38 -23.20
C THR A 359 -29.12 16.34 -22.48
N TYR A 360 -30.18 15.95 -23.19
CA TYR A 360 -31.54 15.89 -22.66
C TYR A 360 -31.72 14.69 -21.75
N ARG A 361 -31.36 13.49 -22.22
CA ARG A 361 -31.42 12.24 -21.45
C ARG A 361 -30.65 12.36 -20.12
N LEU A 362 -29.40 12.83 -20.15
CA LEU A 362 -28.59 13.08 -18.95
C LEU A 362 -29.32 14.03 -17.97
N SER A 363 -29.80 15.16 -18.47
CA SER A 363 -30.42 16.19 -17.62
C SER A 363 -31.76 15.76 -17.03
N VAL A 364 -32.54 14.96 -17.76
CA VAL A 364 -33.79 14.37 -17.27
C VAL A 364 -33.51 13.29 -16.23
N ARG A 365 -32.58 12.36 -16.50
CA ARG A 365 -32.22 11.28 -15.57
C ARG A 365 -31.62 11.83 -14.28
N VAL A 366 -30.71 12.81 -14.34
CA VAL A 366 -30.20 13.52 -13.14
C VAL A 366 -31.35 14.12 -12.32
N ALA A 367 -32.29 14.82 -12.97
CA ALA A 367 -33.40 15.45 -12.29
C ALA A 367 -34.35 14.42 -11.63
N LEU A 368 -34.81 13.41 -12.39
CA LEU A 368 -35.71 12.38 -11.87
C LEU A 368 -35.06 11.52 -10.77
N ARG A 369 -33.76 11.24 -10.88
CA ARG A 369 -33.03 10.43 -9.92
C ARG A 369 -32.73 11.15 -8.61
N LEU A 370 -32.29 12.41 -8.64
CA LEU A 370 -31.74 13.09 -7.46
C LEU A 370 -32.62 14.19 -6.85
N ALA A 371 -33.70 14.62 -7.51
CA ALA A 371 -34.55 15.69 -7.00
C ALA A 371 -35.93 15.18 -6.58
N GLU A 372 -36.27 15.43 -5.31
CA GLU A 372 -37.50 14.96 -4.68
C GLU A 372 -38.76 15.66 -5.22
N ASP A 373 -38.69 16.98 -5.42
CA ASP A 373 -39.82 17.81 -5.85
C ASP A 373 -39.69 18.39 -7.28
N VAL A 374 -40.81 18.88 -7.82
CA VAL A 374 -40.91 19.40 -9.19
C VAL A 374 -40.09 20.68 -9.43
N GLN A 375 -39.91 21.54 -8.42
CA GLN A 375 -39.11 22.76 -8.55
C GLN A 375 -37.62 22.42 -8.61
N THR A 376 -37.15 21.55 -7.71
CA THR A 376 -35.75 21.07 -7.70
C THR A 376 -35.44 20.25 -8.98
N ARG A 377 -36.37 19.42 -9.47
CA ARG A 377 -36.24 18.74 -10.78
C ARG A 377 -36.02 19.73 -11.93
N ARG A 378 -36.82 20.81 -11.97
CA ARG A 378 -36.67 21.88 -12.98
C ARG A 378 -35.34 22.63 -12.84
N GLN A 379 -34.81 22.79 -11.62
CA GLN A 379 -33.50 23.37 -11.39
C GLN A 379 -32.39 22.45 -11.93
N TYR A 380 -32.36 21.19 -11.48
CA TYR A 380 -31.35 20.20 -11.85
C TYR A 380 -31.27 20.02 -13.37
N LEU A 381 -32.42 19.96 -14.06
CA LEU A 381 -32.48 19.87 -15.51
C LEU A 381 -31.87 21.11 -16.20
N ARG A 382 -32.08 22.33 -15.70
CA ARG A 382 -31.49 23.56 -16.29
C ARG A 382 -29.99 23.66 -16.04
N GLU A 383 -29.55 23.33 -14.83
CA GLU A 383 -28.14 23.39 -14.46
C GLU A 383 -27.32 22.31 -15.16
N MET A 384 -27.84 21.08 -15.27
CA MET A 384 -27.17 19.99 -15.99
C MET A 384 -27.07 20.26 -17.51
N LYS A 385 -28.13 20.80 -18.15
CA LYS A 385 -28.05 21.29 -19.55
C LYS A 385 -26.98 22.38 -19.70
N SER A 386 -26.86 23.28 -18.72
CA SER A 386 -25.88 24.37 -18.74
C SER A 386 -24.45 23.85 -18.59
N PHE A 387 -24.21 22.95 -17.63
CA PHE A 387 -22.93 22.27 -17.43
C PHE A 387 -22.50 21.50 -18.68
N TYR A 388 -23.39 20.65 -19.22
CA TYR A 388 -23.08 19.83 -20.40
C TYR A 388 -22.75 20.70 -21.63
N GLY A 389 -23.44 21.84 -21.80
CA GLY A 389 -23.11 22.82 -22.83
C GLY A 389 -21.73 23.47 -22.69
N LEU A 390 -21.18 23.57 -21.47
CA LEU A 390 -19.80 24.00 -21.23
C LEU A 390 -18.81 22.86 -21.51
N ALA A 391 -19.07 21.66 -21.00
CA ALA A 391 -18.20 20.50 -21.21
C ALA A 391 -18.12 20.06 -22.68
N SER A 392 -19.21 20.18 -23.44
CA SER A 392 -19.19 19.98 -24.90
C SER A 392 -18.28 20.99 -25.61
N LYS A 393 -18.29 22.28 -25.21
CA LYS A 393 -17.36 23.27 -25.76
C LYS A 393 -15.90 22.91 -25.49
N ALA A 394 -15.58 22.52 -24.25
CA ALA A 394 -14.25 22.08 -23.85
C ALA A 394 -13.74 20.89 -24.69
N VAL A 395 -14.55 19.84 -24.87
CA VAL A 395 -14.21 18.68 -25.73
C VAL A 395 -13.90 19.09 -27.17
N HIS A 396 -14.56 20.12 -27.69
CA HIS A 396 -14.33 20.66 -29.03
C HIS A 396 -13.25 21.75 -29.08
N GLY A 397 -12.39 21.89 -28.05
CA GLY A 397 -11.32 22.89 -28.00
C GLY A 397 -11.80 24.35 -28.02
N ARG A 398 -13.09 24.60 -27.76
CA ARG A 398 -13.66 25.95 -27.74
C ARG A 398 -13.46 26.58 -26.37
N SER A 399 -12.95 27.80 -26.35
CA SER A 399 -12.70 28.57 -25.11
C SER A 399 -13.92 28.58 -24.19
N VAL A 400 -13.69 28.23 -22.93
CA VAL A 400 -14.68 28.27 -21.85
C VAL A 400 -14.44 29.54 -21.04
N LYS A 401 -15.47 30.37 -20.88
CA LYS A 401 -15.39 31.54 -20.00
C LYS A 401 -15.38 31.09 -18.54
N ILE A 402 -14.33 31.45 -17.82
CA ILE A 402 -14.17 31.19 -16.38
C ILE A 402 -14.74 32.40 -15.63
N ASP A 403 -15.87 32.21 -14.94
CA ASP A 403 -16.53 33.20 -14.09
C ASP A 403 -17.29 32.51 -12.94
N ASP A 404 -17.95 33.27 -12.06
CA ASP A 404 -18.70 32.73 -10.91
C ASP A 404 -19.82 31.76 -11.29
N LYS A 405 -20.30 31.81 -12.55
CA LYS A 405 -21.27 30.84 -13.06
C LYS A 405 -20.57 29.54 -13.45
N PHE A 406 -19.38 29.59 -14.05
CA PHE A 406 -18.55 28.40 -14.26
C PHE A 406 -18.25 27.69 -12.93
N GLY A 407 -17.79 28.42 -11.91
CA GLY A 407 -17.45 27.83 -10.61
C GLY A 407 -18.63 27.12 -9.94
N ARG A 408 -19.81 27.74 -9.94
CA ARG A 408 -21.05 27.14 -9.41
C ARG A 408 -21.51 25.93 -10.20
N LEU A 409 -21.49 25.98 -11.54
CA LEU A 409 -21.90 24.84 -12.38
C LEU A 409 -20.96 23.64 -12.24
N LEU A 410 -19.64 23.88 -12.08
CA LEU A 410 -18.67 22.82 -11.82
C LEU A 410 -18.93 22.17 -10.46
N ALA A 411 -19.12 22.96 -9.39
CA ALA A 411 -19.43 22.46 -8.06
C ALA A 411 -20.75 21.67 -8.02
N PHE A 412 -21.81 22.18 -8.67
CA PHE A 412 -23.09 21.46 -8.82
C PHE A 412 -22.93 20.11 -9.51
N ALA A 413 -22.21 20.05 -10.63
CA ALA A 413 -21.99 18.80 -11.35
C ALA A 413 -21.15 17.78 -10.55
N GLN A 414 -20.20 18.27 -9.73
CA GLN A 414 -19.41 17.42 -8.82
C GLN A 414 -20.25 16.84 -7.69
N ASP A 415 -21.16 17.63 -7.10
CA ASP A 415 -22.12 17.20 -6.09
C ASP A 415 -23.12 16.17 -6.66
N VAL A 416 -23.69 16.43 -7.84
CA VAL A 416 -24.56 15.48 -8.56
C VAL A 416 -23.86 14.13 -8.79
N CYS A 417 -22.61 14.16 -9.26
CA CYS A 417 -21.84 12.94 -9.50
C CYS A 417 -21.57 12.17 -8.21
N ARG A 418 -21.13 12.87 -7.14
CA ARG A 418 -20.89 12.29 -5.81
C ARG A 418 -22.16 11.69 -5.20
N LYS A 419 -23.31 12.37 -5.31
CA LYS A 419 -24.61 11.88 -4.81
C LYS A 419 -25.07 10.60 -5.50
N GLU A 420 -24.95 10.49 -6.82
CA GLU A 420 -25.32 9.25 -7.53
C GLU A 420 -24.33 8.10 -7.24
N ILE A 421 -23.04 8.40 -7.02
CA ILE A 421 -22.07 7.40 -6.53
C ILE A 421 -22.52 6.85 -5.16
N PHE A 422 -22.84 7.72 -4.19
CA PHE A 422 -23.37 7.31 -2.89
C PHE A 422 -24.65 6.47 -3.04
N ARG A 423 -25.62 6.94 -3.82
CA ARG A 423 -26.90 6.24 -3.97
C ARG A 423 -26.74 4.85 -4.61
N ARG A 424 -25.78 4.64 -5.52
CA ARG A 424 -25.46 3.28 -6.04
C ARG A 424 -24.83 2.37 -5.00
N LEU A 425 -23.99 2.92 -4.12
CA LEU A 425 -23.40 2.19 -3.01
C LEU A 425 -24.44 1.88 -1.91
N GLU A 426 -25.54 2.63 -1.85
CA GLU A 426 -26.69 2.39 -0.97
C GLU A 426 -27.67 1.36 -1.58
N ASP A 427 -28.14 1.60 -2.81
CA ASP A 427 -29.05 0.71 -3.54
C ASP A 427 -28.42 -0.68 -3.82
N GLY A 428 -27.09 -0.76 -3.86
CA GLY A 428 -26.35 -2.00 -4.11
C GLY A 428 -26.53 -2.57 -5.52
N LYS A 429 -27.15 -1.82 -6.44
CA LYS A 429 -27.44 -2.19 -7.84
C LYS A 429 -27.30 -0.98 -8.77
N ARG A 430 -27.23 -1.22 -10.08
CA ARG A 430 -27.36 -0.14 -11.08
C ARG A 430 -28.84 0.26 -11.21
N PRO A 431 -29.16 1.56 -11.41
CA PRO A 431 -30.52 2.00 -11.67
C PRO A 431 -31.06 1.43 -12.99
N ASN A 432 -32.35 1.10 -13.03
CA ASN A 432 -33.07 0.89 -14.29
C ASN A 432 -33.56 2.26 -14.78
N TRP A 433 -33.06 2.69 -15.94
CA TRP A 433 -33.39 4.02 -16.46
C TRP A 433 -34.79 4.12 -17.04
N ASP A 434 -35.38 3.00 -17.48
CA ASP A 434 -36.75 2.97 -17.99
C ASP A 434 -37.74 3.22 -16.83
N ASP A 435 -37.58 2.48 -15.73
CA ASP A 435 -38.37 2.65 -14.50
C ASP A 435 -38.34 4.10 -14.00
N ILE A 436 -37.13 4.69 -13.91
CA ILE A 436 -36.95 6.08 -13.47
C ILE A 436 -37.61 7.06 -14.45
N THR A 437 -37.50 6.83 -15.76
CA THR A 437 -38.09 7.71 -16.79
C THR A 437 -39.61 7.64 -16.80
N LEU A 438 -40.18 6.46 -16.50
CA LEU A 438 -41.62 6.24 -16.31
C LEU A 438 -42.13 6.74 -14.95
N GLY A 439 -41.26 7.20 -14.06
CA GLY A 439 -41.62 7.68 -12.72
C GLY A 439 -41.95 6.57 -11.72
N ILE A 440 -41.51 5.34 -11.99
CA ILE A 440 -41.59 4.22 -11.06
C ILE A 440 -40.52 4.43 -9.99
N ASN A 441 -40.95 4.66 -8.75
CA ASN A 441 -40.04 4.84 -7.62
C ASN A 441 -39.28 3.53 -7.35
N THR A 442 -37.95 3.58 -7.47
CA THR A 442 -36.99 2.47 -7.30
C THR A 442 -36.02 2.69 -6.15
#